data_AF-A0A7L2M3A6-F1
#
_entry.id   AF-A0A7L2M3A6-F1
#
_cell.length_a   1.000
_cell.length_b   1.000
_cell.length_c   1.000
_cell.angle_alpha   90.00
_cell.angle_beta   90.00
_cell.angle_gamma   90.00
#
_symmetry.space_group_name_H-M   'P 1'
#
loop_
_entity.id
_entity.type
_entity.pdbx_description
1 polymer ?
#
loop_
_entity_poly.entity_id
_entity_poly.type
_entity_poly.pdbx_seq_one_letter_code
_entity_poly.pdbx_strand_id
1 'polypeptide(L)'
;MEAVPRMPMIWLDLKEAGEFAFNAAVKKVWPGKGRRGLGGAGRGFGRGNGAPSKFSSWENPWLLPVLFPLPRTEIFSGKAVTHEDIKYEQACVLYNLGALHSMLGAMDKRVSEECAAGAFTYLRDHFPHSYSVDMSHQILSLNINLMLGQAQECLLEKSMLDNRKSFLVARISAQVVDYYKEACRALENSETASLLGKIQKDWKKLVQMKIYYFAAVAHLHMGKQAEEQQKFGERVIYFQSALDKLNEAIKLAKGQPETVQEALRFTMDVIGGKYNSAKKDNDFIYHEAVPALDTLQSVKGAPLVKALPVNPTDPAVTGPDIFAKLVPMAAHEASSLYSEEKAKLLRDVMAKIEAKNEVLDQFMDSMQLDPDTVDNLDMYNHIPPVLMEKCAALSVRPDTVRNLVHSMQ
;
A
#
# COMPACT_ATOMS: atom_id res chain seq x y z
N MET A 1 25.18 -16.44 28.43
CA MET A 1 24.43 -15.67 27.41
C MET A 1 22.93 -15.65 27.66
N GLU A 2 22.35 -16.66 28.34
CA GLU A 2 20.91 -16.69 28.66
C GLU A 2 20.43 -15.46 29.47
N ALA A 3 21.24 -14.99 30.43
CA ALA A 3 20.93 -13.83 31.26
C ALA A 3 21.57 -12.52 30.78
N VAL A 4 21.88 -12.39 29.48
CA VAL A 4 22.54 -11.17 28.98
C VAL A 4 21.64 -9.95 29.12
N PRO A 5 22.15 -8.82 29.65
CA PRO A 5 21.40 -7.55 29.64
C PRO A 5 21.01 -7.14 28.23
N ARG A 6 19.82 -6.56 28.09
CA ARG A 6 19.23 -6.22 26.79
C ARG A 6 19.75 -4.89 26.28
N MET A 7 20.12 -4.85 25.00
CA MET A 7 20.57 -3.61 24.35
C MET A 7 19.39 -2.67 24.09
N PRO A 8 19.57 -1.34 24.12
CA PRO A 8 18.51 -0.40 23.77
C PRO A 8 18.09 -0.56 22.30
N MET A 9 16.83 -0.22 22.03
CA MET A 9 16.20 -0.29 20.72
C MET A 9 15.98 1.11 20.17
N ILE A 10 16.15 1.28 18.86
CA ILE A 10 15.80 2.52 18.17
C ILE A 10 14.29 2.50 17.87
N TRP A 11 13.63 3.62 18.05
CA TRP A 11 12.26 3.86 17.59
C TRP A 11 12.21 5.13 16.77
N LEU A 12 11.11 5.30 16.03
CA LEU A 12 10.80 6.49 15.26
C LEU A 12 9.68 7.26 15.96
N ASP A 13 9.77 8.59 15.93
CA ASP A 13 8.72 9.46 16.45
C ASP A 13 7.56 9.58 15.44
N LEU A 14 6.39 10.00 15.91
CA LEU A 14 5.22 10.20 15.07
C LEU A 14 5.31 11.58 14.38
N LYS A 15 4.88 11.65 13.11
CA LYS A 15 4.69 12.91 12.38
C LYS A 15 3.51 13.68 12.94
N GLU A 16 3.72 14.96 13.24
CA GLU A 16 2.66 15.88 13.66
C GLU A 16 1.72 16.24 12.50
N ALA A 17 0.43 16.37 12.80
CA ALA A 17 -0.62 16.76 11.86
C ALA A 17 -1.03 18.20 12.10
N GLY A 18 -1.14 19.01 11.04
CA GLY A 18 -1.91 20.27 11.09
C GLY A 18 -3.42 20.01 11.09
N GLU A 19 -4.23 21.05 11.30
CA GLU A 19 -5.68 20.91 11.24
C GLU A 19 -6.17 20.56 9.83
N PHE A 20 -6.96 19.48 9.72
CA PHE A 20 -7.57 19.04 8.47
C PHE A 20 -9.07 19.33 8.45
N ALA A 21 -9.50 20.30 7.63
CA ALA A 21 -10.89 20.73 7.52
C ALA A 21 -11.77 19.84 6.62
N PHE A 22 -11.68 18.51 6.77
CA PHE A 22 -12.38 17.51 5.94
C PHE A 22 -13.89 17.73 5.78
N ASN A 23 -14.57 18.21 6.83
CA ASN A 23 -16.03 18.38 6.77
C ASN A 23 -16.49 19.51 5.85
N ALA A 24 -15.69 20.57 5.72
CA ALA A 24 -16.02 21.70 4.86
C ALA A 24 -15.88 21.29 3.39
N ALA A 25 -14.86 20.48 3.10
CA ALA A 25 -14.58 19.88 1.81
C ALA A 25 -15.71 18.97 1.30
N VAL A 26 -16.07 17.96 2.09
CA VAL A 26 -17.12 17.00 1.72
C VAL A 26 -18.46 17.70 1.49
N LYS A 27 -18.77 18.75 2.25
CA LYS A 27 -20.00 19.53 2.06
C LYS A 27 -20.04 20.35 0.77
N LYS A 28 -18.89 20.77 0.24
CA LYS A 28 -18.81 21.48 -1.05
C LYS A 28 -19.16 20.56 -2.23
N VAL A 29 -18.79 19.28 -2.14
CA VAL A 29 -19.05 18.28 -3.20
C VAL A 29 -20.38 17.55 -2.98
N TRP A 30 -20.86 17.46 -1.74
CA TRP A 30 -22.11 16.80 -1.38
C TRP A 30 -23.03 17.74 -0.57
N PRO A 31 -23.77 18.65 -1.24
CA PRO A 31 -24.60 19.65 -0.55
C PRO A 31 -25.89 19.08 0.09
N GLY A 32 -26.21 17.79 -0.15
CA GLY A 32 -27.61 17.33 -0.17
C GLY A 32 -28.13 16.45 0.98
N LYS A 33 -27.34 15.94 1.93
CA LYS A 33 -27.90 15.07 3.00
C LYS A 33 -27.34 15.35 4.39
N GLY A 34 -28.15 16.08 5.17
CA GLY A 34 -28.41 15.90 6.61
C GLY A 34 -27.23 15.76 7.58
N ARG A 35 -27.16 16.69 8.54
CA ARG A 35 -26.23 16.81 9.70
C ARG A 35 -25.95 15.54 10.54
N ARG A 36 -26.57 14.39 10.27
CA ARG A 36 -26.43 13.14 11.07
C ARG A 36 -25.30 12.21 10.62
N GLY A 37 -24.87 12.22 9.35
CA GLY A 37 -23.77 11.34 8.87
C GLY A 37 -22.35 11.92 9.05
N LEU A 38 -22.20 13.24 8.90
CA LEU A 38 -20.91 13.93 8.99
C LEU A 38 -20.43 14.18 10.44
N GLY A 39 -21.34 14.14 11.42
CA GLY A 39 -21.02 14.39 12.83
C GLY A 39 -20.17 13.31 13.51
N GLY A 40 -20.08 12.13 12.91
CA GLY A 40 -19.16 11.05 13.31
C GLY A 40 -17.79 11.16 12.65
N ALA A 41 -17.75 11.52 11.36
CA ALA A 41 -16.51 11.72 10.62
C ALA A 41 -15.66 12.87 11.20
N GLY A 42 -16.29 14.01 11.50
CA GLY A 42 -15.59 15.19 12.03
C GLY A 42 -14.93 15.02 13.40
N ARG A 43 -15.47 14.17 14.27
CA ARG A 43 -14.91 13.95 15.61
C ARG A 43 -13.72 13.00 15.63
N GLY A 44 -13.58 12.15 14.62
CA GLY A 44 -12.48 11.20 14.51
C GLY A 44 -11.34 11.65 13.60
N PHE A 45 -11.42 12.83 12.98
CA PHE A 45 -10.36 13.45 12.19
C PHE A 45 -9.61 14.55 12.94
N GLY A 46 -10.29 15.28 13.83
CA GLY A 46 -9.71 16.39 14.60
C GLY A 46 -9.04 16.00 15.92
N ARG A 47 -8.90 14.71 16.25
CA ARG A 47 -8.13 14.25 17.42
C ARG A 47 -7.17 13.17 16.95
N GLY A 48 -5.88 13.48 16.96
CA GLY A 48 -4.77 12.64 16.47
C GLY A 48 -4.53 11.33 17.23
N ASN A 49 -5.56 10.65 17.72
CA ASN A 49 -5.49 9.40 18.48
C ASN A 49 -6.53 8.34 18.04
N GLY A 50 -7.10 8.45 16.83
CA GLY A 50 -8.07 7.48 16.31
C GLY A 50 -7.43 6.41 15.43
N ALA A 51 -7.55 5.15 15.86
CA ALA A 51 -7.17 3.89 15.20
C ALA A 51 -7.28 3.82 13.65
N PRO A 52 -6.54 2.90 12.98
CA PRO A 52 -6.42 2.78 11.51
C PRO A 52 -7.69 2.38 10.74
N SER A 53 -8.86 2.45 11.36
CA SER A 53 -10.12 1.87 10.86
C SER A 53 -10.82 2.68 9.75
N LYS A 54 -10.10 3.47 8.96
CA LYS A 54 -10.74 4.42 8.02
C LYS A 54 -10.25 4.34 6.59
N PHE A 55 -9.29 3.47 6.28
CA PHE A 55 -8.60 3.42 4.99
C PHE A 55 -9.51 3.13 3.78
N SER A 56 -10.61 2.39 3.94
CA SER A 56 -11.58 2.09 2.87
C SER A 56 -12.30 3.32 2.31
N SER A 57 -12.43 4.37 3.13
CA SER A 57 -13.24 5.55 2.81
C SER A 57 -12.57 6.51 1.79
N TRP A 58 -11.26 6.33 1.54
CA TRP A 58 -10.39 7.31 0.85
C TRP A 58 -10.09 6.99 -0.61
N GLU A 59 -10.42 5.79 -1.08
CA GLU A 59 -10.37 5.46 -2.52
C GLU A 59 -11.60 6.00 -3.27
N ASN A 60 -12.48 6.73 -2.59
CA ASN A 60 -13.68 7.31 -3.19
C ASN A 60 -13.32 8.37 -4.25
N PRO A 61 -13.75 8.18 -5.52
CA PRO A 61 -13.55 9.15 -6.60
C PRO A 61 -14.21 10.52 -6.38
N TRP A 62 -15.00 10.67 -5.32
CA TRP A 62 -15.58 11.95 -4.90
C TRP A 62 -14.64 12.81 -4.06
N LEU A 63 -13.64 12.20 -3.42
CA LEU A 63 -12.64 12.91 -2.61
C LEU A 63 -11.40 13.28 -3.45
N LEU A 64 -11.15 12.56 -4.54
CA LEU A 64 -10.04 12.80 -5.47
C LEU A 64 -10.05 14.17 -6.20
N PRO A 65 -11.20 14.77 -6.58
CA PRO A 65 -11.24 16.07 -7.27
C PRO A 65 -11.09 17.26 -6.33
N VAL A 66 -11.04 17.02 -5.03
CA VAL A 66 -11.03 18.09 -4.02
C VAL A 66 -9.62 18.20 -3.44
N LEU A 67 -8.76 18.86 -4.21
CA LEU A 67 -7.40 19.23 -3.85
C LEU A 67 -7.44 20.15 -2.62
N PHE A 68 -6.79 19.75 -1.52
CA PHE A 68 -6.69 20.58 -0.31
C PHE A 68 -5.30 20.53 0.30
N PRO A 69 -4.78 21.66 0.78
CA PRO A 69 -3.53 21.68 1.50
C PRO A 69 -3.61 20.81 2.76
N LEU A 70 -2.83 19.74 2.79
CA LEU A 70 -2.63 18.86 3.94
C LEU A 70 -1.28 19.18 4.58
N PRO A 71 -1.21 20.11 5.55
CA PRO A 71 0.04 20.44 6.22
C PRO A 71 0.43 19.32 7.20
N ARG A 72 1.61 18.73 6.98
CA ARG A 72 2.24 17.78 7.91
C ARG A 72 3.66 18.23 8.22
N THR A 73 4.10 18.05 9.46
CA THR A 73 5.47 18.40 9.84
C THR A 73 6.42 17.29 9.39
N GLU A 74 7.46 17.65 8.65
CA GLU A 74 8.58 16.78 8.31
C GLU A 74 9.46 16.56 9.55
N ILE A 75 9.73 15.31 9.88
CA ILE A 75 10.19 14.93 11.23
C ILE A 75 11.65 15.31 11.50
N PHE A 76 12.49 15.41 10.47
CA PHE A 76 13.92 15.69 10.64
C PHE A 76 14.24 17.19 10.62
N SER A 77 13.53 17.98 9.80
CA SER A 77 13.71 19.42 9.68
C SER A 77 12.73 20.25 10.50
N GLY A 78 11.64 19.65 11.00
CA GLY A 78 10.57 20.35 11.70
C GLY A 78 9.77 21.31 10.80
N LYS A 79 9.93 21.24 9.47
CA LYS A 79 9.26 22.11 8.51
C LYS A 79 7.90 21.54 8.12
N ALA A 80 6.89 22.41 8.04
CA ALA A 80 5.60 22.03 7.49
C ALA A 80 5.71 21.82 5.97
N VAL A 81 5.29 20.64 5.51
CA VAL A 81 5.15 20.27 4.10
C VAL A 81 3.67 20.10 3.80
N THR A 82 3.22 20.73 2.74
CA THR A 82 1.80 20.77 2.37
C THR A 82 1.64 20.23 0.97
N HIS A 83 0.83 19.19 0.82
CA HIS A 83 0.44 18.65 -0.48
C HIS A 83 -1.08 18.66 -0.62
N GLU A 84 -1.55 18.79 -1.85
CA GLU A 84 -2.98 18.71 -2.17
C GLU A 84 -3.42 17.30 -2.58
N ASP A 85 -2.82 16.26 -2.01
CA ASP A 85 -3.05 14.86 -2.40
C ASP A 85 -3.49 14.01 -1.20
N ILE A 86 -4.65 13.35 -1.32
CA ILE A 86 -5.16 12.40 -0.32
C ILE A 86 -4.19 11.25 -0.04
N LYS A 87 -3.39 10.84 -1.03
CA LYS A 87 -2.36 9.80 -0.87
C LYS A 87 -1.23 10.27 0.04
N TYR A 88 -0.96 11.58 0.12
CA TYR A 88 0.00 12.11 1.09
C TYR A 88 -0.47 11.88 2.53
N GLU A 89 -1.75 12.09 2.80
CA GLU A 89 -2.33 11.85 4.13
C GLU A 89 -2.28 10.36 4.48
N GLN A 90 -2.64 9.48 3.53
CA GLN A 90 -2.51 8.03 3.70
C GLN A 90 -1.06 7.60 3.98
N ALA A 91 -0.10 8.16 3.25
CA ALA A 91 1.33 7.91 3.45
C ALA A 91 1.78 8.32 4.86
N CYS A 92 1.37 9.51 5.33
CA CYS A 92 1.70 10.00 6.68
C CYS A 92 1.08 9.15 7.79
N VAL A 93 -0.17 8.71 7.63
CA VAL A 93 -0.83 7.82 8.59
C VAL A 93 -0.13 6.46 8.63
N LEU A 94 0.25 5.92 7.49
CA LEU A 94 0.96 4.65 7.41
C LEU A 94 2.38 4.74 7.99
N TYR A 95 3.08 5.86 7.78
CA TYR A 95 4.35 6.14 8.47
C TYR A 95 4.16 6.13 9.99
N ASN A 96 3.15 6.83 10.49
CA ASN A 96 2.85 6.88 11.93
C ASN A 96 2.47 5.51 12.50
N LEU A 97 1.82 4.64 11.72
CA LEU A 97 1.58 3.26 12.11
C LEU A 97 2.90 2.50 12.32
N GLY A 98 3.85 2.62 11.39
CA GLY A 98 5.19 2.05 11.53
C GLY A 98 5.95 2.62 12.73
N ALA A 99 5.91 3.94 12.92
CA ALA A 99 6.52 4.62 14.06
C ALA A 99 5.95 4.12 15.39
N LEU A 100 4.62 4.04 15.52
CA LEU A 100 3.95 3.55 16.72
C LEU A 100 4.34 2.10 17.05
N HIS A 101 4.35 1.20 16.05
CA HIS A 101 4.81 -0.17 16.27
C HIS A 101 6.28 -0.22 16.70
N SER A 102 7.14 0.67 16.17
CA SER A 102 8.54 0.74 16.59
C SER A 102 8.68 1.16 18.06
N MET A 103 7.87 2.13 18.51
CA MET A 103 7.84 2.58 19.91
C MET A 103 7.33 1.48 20.83
N LEU A 104 6.22 0.83 20.47
CA LEU A 104 5.65 -0.27 21.26
C LEU A 104 6.66 -1.44 21.38
N GLY A 105 7.32 -1.80 20.29
CA GLY A 105 8.37 -2.83 20.29
C GLY A 105 9.60 -2.46 21.13
N ALA A 106 9.96 -1.18 21.18
CA ALA A 106 11.06 -0.69 22.01
C ALA A 106 10.70 -0.61 23.52
N MET A 107 9.42 -0.36 23.84
CA MET A 107 8.91 -0.26 25.21
C MET A 107 8.55 -1.61 25.83
N ASP A 108 8.16 -2.59 25.00
CA ASP A 108 7.77 -3.91 25.49
C ASP A 108 8.97 -4.68 26.05
N LYS A 109 8.70 -5.59 26.99
CA LYS A 109 9.64 -6.62 27.45
C LYS A 109 9.86 -7.71 26.38
N ARG A 110 9.64 -7.41 25.09
CA ARG A 110 9.94 -8.23 23.90
C ARG A 110 9.15 -9.53 23.83
N VAL A 111 7.84 -9.47 24.11
CA VAL A 111 6.96 -10.65 24.06
C VAL A 111 6.06 -10.65 22.81
N SER A 112 5.82 -9.49 22.19
CA SER A 112 4.99 -9.37 20.98
C SER A 112 5.79 -9.25 19.67
N GLU A 113 5.41 -10.01 18.65
CA GLU A 113 6.04 -10.08 17.31
C GLU A 113 5.46 -9.07 16.30
N GLU A 114 5.05 -7.88 16.74
CA GLU A 114 4.42 -6.90 15.83
C GLU A 114 5.47 -6.06 15.09
N CYS A 115 5.61 -6.32 13.78
CA CYS A 115 6.73 -5.83 12.99
C CYS A 115 6.41 -4.50 12.26
N ALA A 116 6.92 -3.39 12.78
CA ALA A 116 6.91 -2.06 12.14
C ALA A 116 7.42 -2.06 10.68
N ALA A 117 8.29 -3.01 10.32
CA ALA A 117 8.83 -3.13 8.96
C ALA A 117 7.75 -3.34 7.89
N GLY A 118 6.61 -3.95 8.24
CA GLY A 118 5.47 -4.14 7.35
C GLY A 118 4.89 -2.83 6.82
N ALA A 119 4.63 -1.88 7.72
CA ALA A 119 4.07 -0.57 7.37
C ALA A 119 5.01 0.22 6.46
N PHE A 120 6.31 0.26 6.77
CA PHE A 120 7.28 0.95 5.93
C PHE A 120 7.49 0.28 4.57
N THR A 121 7.41 -1.06 4.51
CA THR A 121 7.49 -1.81 3.25
C THR A 121 6.29 -1.50 2.35
N TYR A 122 5.08 -1.53 2.92
CA TYR A 122 3.87 -1.17 2.17
C TYR A 122 3.95 0.28 1.66
N LEU A 123 4.39 1.21 2.53
CA LEU A 123 4.56 2.61 2.18
C LEU A 123 5.53 2.79 1.00
N ARG A 124 6.70 2.15 1.06
CA ARG A 124 7.71 2.20 0.01
C ARG A 124 7.20 1.64 -1.32
N ASP A 125 6.44 0.55 -1.29
CA ASP A 125 6.08 -0.18 -2.51
C ASP A 125 4.82 0.40 -3.20
N HIS A 126 3.90 1.03 -2.44
CA HIS A 126 2.62 1.55 -2.96
C HIS A 126 2.58 3.07 -3.16
N PHE A 127 3.53 3.82 -2.59
CA PHE A 127 3.61 5.28 -2.72
C PHE A 127 4.94 5.69 -3.39
N PRO A 128 5.05 5.54 -4.73
CA PRO A 128 6.29 5.82 -5.45
C PRO A 128 6.67 7.31 -5.47
N HIS A 129 5.71 8.21 -5.22
CA HIS A 129 5.98 9.63 -5.11
C HIS A 129 6.48 9.95 -3.70
N SER A 130 7.73 10.40 -3.59
CA SER A 130 8.29 10.85 -2.32
C SER A 130 7.75 12.24 -1.96
N TYR A 131 6.65 12.27 -1.21
CA TYR A 131 6.02 13.53 -0.78
C TYR A 131 6.90 14.36 0.16
N SER A 132 7.72 13.70 0.98
CA SER A 132 8.67 14.35 1.88
C SER A 132 9.92 13.49 2.05
N VAL A 133 11.02 14.14 2.43
CA VAL A 133 12.35 13.54 2.54
C VAL A 133 12.43 12.38 3.55
N ASP A 134 11.64 12.45 4.63
CA ASP A 134 11.47 11.39 5.63
C ASP A 134 10.73 10.15 5.14
N MET A 135 10.02 10.25 4.02
CA MET A 135 9.33 9.15 3.36
C MET A 135 9.99 8.77 2.03
N SER A 136 11.22 9.21 1.79
CA SER A 136 11.98 8.79 0.61
C SER A 136 12.27 7.28 0.64
N HIS A 137 12.40 6.66 -0.53
CA HIS A 137 12.71 5.23 -0.63
C HIS A 137 14.00 4.84 0.12
N GLN A 138 15.00 5.71 0.15
CA GLN A 138 16.24 5.49 0.89
C GLN A 138 15.98 5.42 2.39
N ILE A 139 15.26 6.40 2.96
CA ILE A 139 14.93 6.44 4.39
C ILE A 139 13.99 5.30 4.78
N LEU A 140 12.99 4.99 3.96
CA LEU A 140 12.12 3.84 4.21
C LEU A 140 12.91 2.52 4.18
N SER A 141 13.88 2.37 3.28
CA SER A 141 14.75 1.18 3.25
C SER A 141 15.67 1.08 4.47
N LEU A 142 16.19 2.21 4.96
CA LEU A 142 16.88 2.29 6.24
C LEU A 142 15.95 1.81 7.39
N ASN A 143 14.74 2.36 7.47
CA ASN A 143 13.77 2.03 8.52
C ASN A 143 13.38 0.55 8.48
N ILE A 144 13.13 -0.02 7.29
CA ILE A 144 12.81 -1.44 7.11
C ILE A 144 13.95 -2.33 7.62
N ASN A 145 15.19 -2.09 7.19
CA ASN A 145 16.34 -2.89 7.63
C ASN A 145 16.60 -2.76 9.12
N LEU A 146 16.44 -1.55 9.67
CA LEU A 146 16.61 -1.30 11.09
C LEU A 146 15.55 -2.07 11.92
N MET A 147 14.27 -2.00 11.52
CA MET A 147 13.18 -2.72 12.18
C MET A 147 13.32 -4.24 12.07
N LEU A 148 13.72 -4.76 10.91
CA LEU A 148 14.00 -6.20 10.74
C LEU A 148 15.20 -6.65 11.59
N GLY A 149 16.27 -5.85 11.66
CA GLY A 149 17.42 -6.12 12.52
C GLY A 149 17.03 -6.19 14.00
N GLN A 150 16.22 -5.25 14.48
CA GLN A 150 15.72 -5.24 15.86
C GLN A 150 14.76 -6.41 16.15
N ALA A 151 13.90 -6.79 15.20
CA ALA A 151 13.04 -7.96 15.36
C ALA A 151 13.86 -9.27 15.41
N GLN A 152 14.88 -9.39 14.56
CA GLN A 152 15.79 -10.54 14.57
C GLN A 152 16.64 -10.58 15.85
N GLU A 153 17.01 -9.42 16.43
CA GLU A 153 17.65 -9.33 17.75
C GLU A 153 16.75 -9.87 18.86
N CYS A 154 15.45 -9.52 18.88
CA CYS A 154 14.50 -10.10 19.83
C CYS A 154 14.43 -11.63 19.71
N LEU A 155 14.42 -12.14 18.48
CA LEU A 155 14.42 -13.58 18.23
C LEU A 155 15.73 -14.26 18.66
N LEU A 156 16.86 -13.57 18.52
CA LEU A 156 18.16 -14.04 19.01
C LEU A 156 18.13 -14.20 20.54
N GLU A 157 17.64 -13.19 21.25
CA GLU A 157 17.50 -13.24 22.71
C GLU A 157 16.61 -14.40 23.15
N LYS A 158 15.44 -14.56 22.51
CA LYS A 158 14.55 -15.70 22.74
C LYS A 158 15.25 -17.03 22.48
N SER A 159 16.02 -17.14 21.39
CA SER A 159 16.73 -18.37 21.03
C SER A 159 17.84 -18.72 22.02
N MET A 160 18.49 -17.72 22.62
CA MET A 160 19.46 -17.91 23.69
C MET A 160 18.76 -18.36 24.98
N LEU A 161 17.64 -17.74 25.35
CA LEU A 161 16.84 -18.12 26.52
C LEU A 161 16.26 -19.55 26.42
N ASP A 162 15.80 -19.93 25.23
CA ASP A 162 15.30 -21.27 24.91
C ASP A 162 16.42 -22.34 24.82
N ASN A 163 17.69 -21.93 25.01
CA ASN A 163 18.88 -22.78 24.87
C ASN A 163 18.90 -23.58 23.56
N ARG A 164 18.61 -22.91 22.43
CA ARG A 164 18.62 -23.53 21.10
C ARG A 164 20.05 -23.94 20.69
N LYS A 165 20.15 -24.87 19.73
CA LYS A 165 21.43 -25.37 19.19
C LYS A 165 22.39 -24.22 18.80
N SER A 166 23.65 -24.34 19.19
CA SER A 166 24.70 -23.32 19.01
C SER A 166 24.77 -22.81 17.56
N PHE A 167 24.75 -23.70 16.56
CA PHE A 167 24.79 -23.33 15.15
C PHE A 167 23.59 -22.46 14.71
N LEU A 168 22.38 -22.77 15.22
CA LEU A 168 21.19 -21.97 14.89
C LEU A 168 21.32 -20.56 15.46
N VAL A 169 21.72 -20.43 16.73
CA VAL A 169 21.93 -19.13 17.38
C VAL A 169 22.99 -18.31 16.63
N ALA A 170 24.09 -18.94 16.19
CA ALA A 170 25.11 -18.28 15.38
C ALA A 170 24.55 -17.72 14.07
N ARG A 171 23.71 -18.49 13.36
CA ARG A 171 23.08 -18.04 12.11
C ARG A 171 22.04 -16.94 12.31
N ILE A 172 21.28 -16.99 13.41
CA ILE A 172 20.34 -15.91 13.76
C ILE A 172 21.12 -14.62 14.04
N SER A 173 22.20 -14.71 14.83
CA SER A 173 23.05 -13.56 15.15
C SER A 173 23.77 -12.99 13.92
N ALA A 174 24.23 -13.85 13.00
CA ALA A 174 24.79 -13.41 11.73
C ALA A 174 23.77 -12.63 10.87
N GLN A 175 22.50 -13.04 10.89
CA GLN A 175 21.46 -12.30 10.18
C GLN A 175 21.18 -10.92 10.79
N VAL A 176 21.24 -10.78 12.13
CA VAL A 176 21.14 -9.48 12.80
C VAL A 176 22.25 -8.55 12.28
N VAL A 177 23.46 -9.07 12.16
CA VAL A 177 24.61 -8.33 11.61
C VAL A 177 24.35 -7.89 10.17
N ASP A 178 23.81 -8.76 9.33
CA ASP A 178 23.55 -8.44 7.91
C ASP A 178 22.51 -7.31 7.78
N TYR A 179 21.40 -7.36 8.53
CA TYR A 179 20.42 -6.27 8.54
C TYR A 179 21.02 -4.95 9.03
N TYR A 180 21.80 -4.97 10.11
CA TYR A 180 22.44 -3.77 10.63
C TYR A 180 23.54 -3.23 9.72
N LYS A 181 24.25 -4.07 8.97
CA LYS A 181 25.19 -3.62 7.94
C LYS A 181 24.48 -2.85 6.84
N GLU A 182 23.34 -3.33 6.35
CA GLU A 182 22.55 -2.60 5.35
C GLU A 182 22.01 -1.28 5.91
N ALA A 183 21.51 -1.26 7.15
CA ALA A 183 21.12 -0.02 7.82
C ALA A 183 22.30 0.95 8.00
N CYS A 184 23.48 0.44 8.37
CA CYS A 184 24.69 1.26 8.53
C CYS A 184 25.17 1.85 7.21
N ARG A 185 25.11 1.09 6.10
CA ARG A 185 25.42 1.59 4.76
C ARG A 185 24.51 2.75 4.36
N ALA A 186 23.20 2.62 4.64
CA ALA A 186 22.25 3.70 4.40
C ALA A 186 22.56 4.94 5.26
N LEU A 187 22.92 4.76 6.53
CA LEU A 187 23.35 5.85 7.42
C LEU A 187 24.68 6.49 6.99
N GLU A 188 25.55 5.77 6.28
CA GLU A 188 26.82 6.28 5.76
C GLU A 188 26.68 7.07 4.46
N ASN A 189 25.53 6.99 3.80
CA ASN A 189 25.24 7.81 2.64
C ASN A 189 25.19 9.30 3.02
N SER A 190 25.95 10.13 2.32
CA SER A 190 26.05 11.58 2.55
C SER A 190 24.70 12.31 2.51
N GLU A 191 23.78 11.89 1.63
CA GLU A 191 22.43 12.47 1.51
C GLU A 191 21.57 12.16 2.73
N THR A 192 21.61 10.90 3.20
CA THR A 192 20.92 10.48 4.42
C THR A 192 21.51 11.15 5.65
N ALA A 193 22.84 11.29 5.71
CA ALA A 193 23.53 11.93 6.82
C ALA A 193 23.22 13.43 6.93
N SER A 194 23.13 14.14 5.81
CA SER A 194 22.76 15.56 5.81
C SER A 194 21.31 15.78 6.24
N LEU A 195 20.41 14.87 5.86
CA LEU A 195 18.99 14.92 6.21
C LEU A 195 18.75 14.69 7.71
N LEU A 196 19.31 13.61 8.26
CA LEU A 196 19.07 13.18 9.64
C LEU A 196 19.89 13.98 10.67
N GLY A 197 20.97 14.64 10.24
CA GLY A 197 21.80 15.48 11.10
C GLY A 197 22.34 14.75 12.34
N LYS A 198 21.92 15.20 13.54
CA LYS A 198 22.36 14.59 14.81
C LYS A 198 21.84 13.17 14.98
N ILE A 199 20.61 12.88 14.55
CA ILE A 199 19.97 11.56 14.69
C ILE A 199 20.80 10.49 14.00
N GLN A 200 21.35 10.79 12.82
CA GLN A 200 22.21 9.85 12.10
C GLN A 200 23.45 9.49 12.89
N LYS A 201 24.10 10.45 13.59
CA LYS A 201 25.30 10.15 14.38
C LYS A 201 24.98 9.21 15.53
N ASP A 202 23.88 9.46 16.23
CA ASP A 202 23.44 8.66 17.37
C ASP A 202 23.04 7.24 16.93
N TRP A 203 22.25 7.13 15.86
CA TRP A 203 21.84 5.84 15.29
C TRP A 203 23.03 5.08 14.73
N LYS A 204 23.88 5.71 13.92
CA LYS A 204 25.07 5.08 13.35
C LYS A 204 25.98 4.53 14.44
N LYS A 205 26.23 5.29 15.51
CA LYS A 205 27.08 4.84 16.61
C LYS A 205 26.50 3.60 17.31
N LEU A 206 25.20 3.56 17.55
CA LEU A 206 24.55 2.40 18.16
C LEU A 206 24.55 1.19 17.22
N VAL A 207 24.19 1.38 15.95
CA VAL A 207 24.14 0.32 14.93
C VAL A 207 25.53 -0.26 14.66
N GLN A 208 26.56 0.58 14.50
CA GLN A 208 27.95 0.12 14.32
C GLN A 208 28.44 -0.71 15.49
N MET A 209 28.16 -0.27 16.72
CA MET A 209 28.48 -1.07 17.91
C MET A 209 27.75 -2.42 17.89
N LYS A 210 26.44 -2.42 17.60
CA LYS A 210 25.63 -3.65 17.51
C LYS A 210 26.16 -4.61 16.44
N ILE A 211 26.65 -4.14 15.30
CA ILE A 211 27.27 -4.98 14.26
C ILE A 211 28.42 -5.81 14.85
N TYR A 212 29.37 -5.18 15.54
CA TYR A 212 30.50 -5.88 16.13
C TYR A 212 30.08 -6.78 17.30
N TYR A 213 29.15 -6.33 18.12
CA TYR A 213 28.62 -7.10 19.23
C TYR A 213 27.94 -8.40 18.76
N PHE A 214 26.99 -8.33 17.82
CA PHE A 214 26.32 -9.53 17.32
C PHE A 214 27.21 -10.40 16.45
N ALA A 215 28.24 -9.83 15.82
CA ALA A 215 29.28 -10.64 15.16
C ALA A 215 30.12 -11.42 16.19
N ALA A 216 30.42 -10.83 17.35
CA ALA A 216 31.07 -11.52 18.46
C ALA A 216 30.18 -12.66 19.01
N VAL A 217 28.89 -12.40 19.20
CA VAL A 217 27.92 -13.44 19.64
C VAL A 217 27.82 -14.57 18.61
N ALA A 218 27.80 -14.27 17.31
CA ALA A 218 27.80 -15.29 16.26
C ALA A 218 29.05 -16.19 16.36
N HIS A 219 30.23 -15.60 16.48
CA HIS A 219 31.49 -16.33 16.58
C HIS A 219 31.62 -17.11 17.91
N LEU A 220 31.11 -16.58 19.02
CA LEU A 220 31.01 -17.31 20.29
C LEU A 220 30.20 -18.60 20.10
N HIS A 221 29.06 -18.53 19.43
CA HIS A 221 28.23 -19.71 19.20
C HIS A 221 28.81 -20.68 18.16
N MET A 222 29.58 -20.21 17.17
CA MET A 222 30.39 -21.10 16.32
C MET A 222 31.50 -21.80 17.10
N GLY A 223 32.16 -21.11 18.03
CA GLY A 223 33.16 -21.72 18.91
C GLY A 223 32.56 -22.80 19.82
N LYS A 224 31.34 -22.59 20.32
CA LYS A 224 30.57 -23.61 21.05
C LYS A 224 30.22 -24.82 20.16
N GLN A 225 29.86 -24.59 18.90
CA GLN A 225 29.62 -25.69 17.96
C GLN A 225 30.91 -26.48 17.69
N ALA A 226 32.05 -25.81 17.51
CA ALA A 226 33.34 -26.49 17.34
C ALA A 226 33.73 -27.30 18.59
N GLU A 227 33.42 -26.79 19.78
CA GLU A 227 33.54 -27.52 21.06
C GLU A 227 32.67 -28.78 21.09
N GLU A 228 31.40 -28.70 20.66
CA GLU A 228 30.50 -29.86 20.53
C GLU A 228 30.99 -30.89 19.51
N GLN A 229 31.73 -30.46 18.48
CA GLN A 229 32.31 -31.31 17.43
C GLN A 229 33.72 -31.81 17.76
N GLN A 230 34.26 -31.50 18.94
CA GLN A 230 35.63 -31.82 19.36
C GLN A 230 36.71 -31.30 18.39
N LYS A 231 36.47 -30.13 17.79
CA LYS A 231 37.45 -29.42 16.95
C LYS A 231 38.08 -28.28 17.75
N PHE A 232 39.09 -28.61 18.54
CA PHE A 232 39.65 -27.69 19.52
C PHE A 232 40.49 -26.57 18.90
N GLY A 233 41.11 -26.78 17.74
CA GLY A 233 41.78 -25.73 16.97
C GLY A 233 40.80 -24.66 16.45
N GLU A 234 39.69 -25.10 15.84
CA GLU A 234 38.61 -24.22 15.36
C GLU A 234 37.93 -23.46 16.52
N ARG A 235 37.71 -24.13 17.65
CA ARG A 235 37.16 -23.52 18.88
C ARG A 235 37.98 -22.30 19.33
N VAL A 236 39.31 -22.41 19.35
CA VAL A 236 40.21 -21.33 19.80
C VAL A 236 40.12 -20.12 18.87
N ILE A 237 40.20 -20.30 17.56
CA ILE A 237 40.14 -19.17 16.61
C ILE A 237 38.77 -18.48 16.60
N TYR A 238 37.67 -19.23 16.76
CA TYR A 238 36.35 -18.63 16.87
C TYR A 238 36.21 -17.78 18.13
N PHE A 239 36.68 -18.26 19.29
CA PHE A 239 36.66 -17.47 20.52
C PHE A 239 37.61 -16.27 20.48
N GLN A 240 38.79 -16.42 19.86
CA GLN A 240 39.69 -15.28 19.60
C GLN A 240 38.97 -14.22 18.77
N SER A 241 38.38 -14.63 17.65
CA SER A 241 37.68 -13.73 16.74
C SER A 241 36.46 -13.07 17.39
N ALA A 242 35.76 -13.77 18.29
CA ALA A 242 34.68 -13.23 19.09
C ALA A 242 35.19 -12.17 20.08
N LEU A 243 36.31 -12.41 20.74
CA LEU A 243 36.94 -11.48 21.68
C LEU A 243 37.41 -10.21 20.97
N ASP A 244 38.05 -10.34 19.81
CA ASP A 244 38.52 -9.20 19.01
C ASP A 244 37.34 -8.31 18.57
N LYS A 245 36.26 -8.93 18.08
CA LYS A 245 35.03 -8.21 17.69
C LYS A 245 34.37 -7.53 18.87
N LEU A 246 34.33 -8.19 20.04
CA LEU A 246 33.77 -7.59 21.24
C LEU A 246 34.60 -6.38 21.71
N ASN A 247 35.94 -6.47 21.64
CA ASN A 247 36.82 -5.35 21.96
C ASN A 247 36.57 -4.15 21.05
N GLU A 248 36.33 -4.37 19.75
CA GLU A 248 35.92 -3.29 18.84
C GLU A 248 34.54 -2.73 19.19
N ALA A 249 33.57 -3.57 19.58
CA ALA A 249 32.28 -3.10 20.07
C ALA A 249 32.41 -2.21 21.31
N ILE A 250 33.27 -2.59 22.27
CA ILE A 250 33.55 -1.80 23.50
C ILE A 250 34.17 -0.44 23.15
N LYS A 251 35.10 -0.39 22.18
CA LYS A 251 35.67 0.88 21.70
C LYS A 251 34.60 1.81 21.13
N LEU A 252 33.68 1.26 20.33
CA LEU A 252 32.57 2.01 19.71
C LEU A 252 31.47 2.40 20.70
N ALA A 253 31.35 1.66 21.82
CA ALA A 253 30.36 1.90 22.86
C ALA A 253 30.71 3.06 23.80
N LYS A 254 31.86 3.73 23.66
CA LYS A 254 32.23 4.86 24.54
C LYS A 254 31.15 5.94 24.55
N GLY A 255 30.59 6.25 25.72
CA GLY A 255 29.52 7.23 25.89
C GLY A 255 28.12 6.73 25.49
N GLN A 256 27.94 5.43 25.29
CA GLN A 256 26.62 4.80 25.25
C GLN A 256 26.04 4.64 26.67
N PRO A 257 24.71 4.49 26.83
CA PRO A 257 24.06 4.29 28.12
C PRO A 257 24.61 3.10 28.92
N GLU A 258 24.42 3.12 30.24
CA GLU A 258 24.90 2.07 31.15
C GLU A 258 24.39 0.68 30.78
N THR A 259 23.15 0.56 30.28
CA THR A 259 22.58 -0.71 29.81
C THR A 259 23.41 -1.38 28.72
N VAL A 260 24.03 -0.59 27.83
CA VAL A 260 24.96 -1.10 26.80
C VAL A 260 26.26 -1.59 27.45
N GLN A 261 26.79 -0.84 28.42
CA GLN A 261 28.03 -1.20 29.11
C GLN A 261 27.87 -2.51 29.90
N GLU A 262 26.73 -2.68 30.57
CA GLU A 262 26.40 -3.91 31.31
C GLU A 262 26.34 -5.13 30.38
N ALA A 263 25.67 -5.01 29.24
CA ALA A 263 25.57 -6.08 28.25
C ALA A 263 26.95 -6.47 27.68
N LEU A 264 27.80 -5.48 27.39
CA LEU A 264 29.16 -5.70 26.92
C LEU A 264 30.04 -6.34 27.99
N ARG A 265 29.98 -5.87 29.24
CA ARG A 265 30.75 -6.43 30.36
C ARG A 265 30.39 -7.89 30.61
N PHE A 266 29.09 -8.19 30.69
CA PHE A 266 28.62 -9.57 30.84
C PHE A 266 29.13 -10.47 29.71
N THR A 267 29.05 -10.00 28.46
CA THR A 267 29.50 -10.77 27.31
C THR A 267 31.03 -10.92 27.29
N MET A 268 31.77 -9.93 27.79
CA MET A 268 33.23 -9.97 27.93
C MET A 268 33.67 -11.03 28.91
N ASP A 269 33.01 -11.13 30.07
CA ASP A 269 33.32 -12.16 31.07
C ASP A 269 33.11 -13.57 30.49
N VAL A 270 32.02 -13.76 29.74
CA VAL A 270 31.71 -15.04 29.08
C VAL A 270 32.71 -15.38 27.98
N ILE A 271 32.96 -14.46 27.03
CA ILE A 271 33.85 -14.71 25.89
C ILE A 271 35.30 -14.84 26.36
N GLY A 272 35.76 -13.94 27.23
CA GLY A 272 37.12 -13.97 27.79
C GLY A 272 37.39 -15.24 28.59
N GLY A 273 36.45 -15.67 29.44
CA GLY A 273 36.55 -16.93 30.16
C GLY A 273 36.61 -18.14 29.23
N LYS A 274 35.73 -18.20 28.22
CA LYS A 274 35.70 -19.28 27.23
C LYS A 274 36.96 -19.35 26.37
N TYR A 275 37.47 -18.20 25.93
CA TYR A 275 38.71 -18.12 25.16
C TYR A 275 39.91 -18.60 25.97
N ASN A 276 40.09 -18.09 27.20
CA ASN A 276 41.23 -18.46 28.05
C ASN A 276 41.21 -19.95 28.39
N SER A 277 40.03 -20.52 28.66
CA SER A 277 39.87 -21.97 28.86
C SER A 277 40.23 -22.74 27.59
N ALA A 278 39.67 -22.37 26.44
CA ALA A 278 39.91 -23.09 25.19
C ALA A 278 41.38 -23.05 24.77
N LYS A 279 42.05 -21.90 24.94
CA LYS A 279 43.47 -21.74 24.67
C LYS A 279 44.31 -22.63 25.57
N LYS A 280 44.05 -22.60 26.89
CA LYS A 280 44.75 -23.46 27.85
C LYS A 280 44.55 -24.94 27.53
N ASP A 281 43.33 -25.37 27.27
CA ASP A 281 43.05 -26.78 26.94
C ASP A 281 43.79 -27.20 25.66
N ASN A 282 43.82 -26.35 24.63
CA ASN A 282 44.51 -26.67 23.39
C ASN A 282 46.04 -26.66 23.56
N ASP A 283 46.60 -25.71 24.32
CA ASP A 283 48.05 -25.58 24.51
C ASP A 283 48.64 -26.70 25.39
N PHE A 284 47.86 -27.29 26.30
CA PHE A 284 48.35 -28.28 27.26
C PHE A 284 47.78 -29.69 27.09
N ILE A 285 46.64 -29.86 26.41
CA ILE A 285 45.94 -31.15 26.27
C ILE A 285 45.86 -31.55 24.80
N TYR A 286 45.14 -30.81 23.97
CA TYR A 286 44.77 -31.27 22.62
C TYR A 286 45.83 -31.04 21.54
N HIS A 287 46.59 -29.96 21.64
CA HIS A 287 47.63 -29.56 20.69
C HIS A 287 47.19 -29.54 19.22
N GLU A 288 45.91 -29.20 18.96
CA GLU A 288 45.42 -29.06 17.59
C GLU A 288 45.94 -27.77 16.95
N ALA A 289 46.22 -27.83 15.64
CA ALA A 289 46.59 -26.64 14.88
C ALA A 289 45.41 -25.65 14.83
N VAL A 290 45.68 -24.39 15.17
CA VAL A 290 44.70 -23.31 15.10
C VAL A 290 44.62 -22.80 13.66
N PRO A 291 43.51 -23.01 12.93
CA PRO A 291 43.40 -22.56 11.54
C PRO A 291 43.25 -21.04 11.46
N ALA A 292 43.56 -20.47 10.30
CA ALA A 292 43.35 -19.05 10.04
C ALA A 292 41.86 -18.78 9.77
N LEU A 293 41.35 -17.63 10.24
CA LEU A 293 39.90 -17.34 10.21
C LEU A 293 39.32 -17.30 8.79
N ASP A 294 40.12 -16.89 7.81
CA ASP A 294 39.79 -16.83 6.38
C ASP A 294 39.65 -18.23 5.73
N THR A 295 40.28 -19.25 6.31
CA THR A 295 40.13 -20.64 5.85
C THR A 295 38.81 -21.27 6.30
N LEU A 296 38.12 -20.67 7.28
CA LEU A 296 36.85 -21.16 7.81
C LEU A 296 35.67 -20.65 6.99
N GLN A 297 34.64 -21.50 6.84
CA GLN A 297 33.43 -21.12 6.14
C GLN A 297 32.70 -19.99 6.87
N SER A 298 32.37 -18.92 6.15
CA SER A 298 31.60 -17.80 6.68
C SER A 298 30.19 -18.23 7.11
N VAL A 299 29.74 -17.71 8.24
CA VAL A 299 28.41 -18.01 8.82
C VAL A 299 27.33 -17.34 7.98
N LYS A 300 26.51 -18.14 7.30
CA LYS A 300 25.36 -17.62 6.54
C LYS A 300 24.20 -17.29 7.47
N GLY A 301 23.71 -16.05 7.39
CA GLY A 301 22.51 -15.59 8.10
C GLY A 301 21.28 -16.49 7.88
N ALA A 302 20.40 -16.54 8.88
CA ALA A 302 19.07 -17.14 8.78
C ALA A 302 18.00 -16.05 8.93
N PRO A 303 17.38 -15.55 7.85
CA PRO A 303 16.28 -14.60 7.91
C PRO A 303 15.02 -15.31 8.40
N LEU A 304 14.69 -15.08 9.67
CA LEU A 304 13.51 -15.67 10.33
C LEU A 304 12.39 -14.64 10.52
N VAL A 305 12.73 -13.35 10.39
CA VAL A 305 11.78 -12.25 10.39
C VAL A 305 11.44 -11.82 8.97
N LYS A 306 10.20 -11.39 8.77
CA LYS A 306 9.71 -10.83 7.52
C LYS A 306 8.83 -9.63 7.79
N ALA A 307 8.82 -8.68 6.86
CA ALA A 307 7.85 -7.60 6.89
C ALA A 307 6.44 -8.21 6.78
N LEU A 308 5.59 -7.94 7.77
CA LEU A 308 4.22 -8.42 7.76
C LEU A 308 3.40 -7.63 6.72
N PRO A 309 2.57 -8.30 5.91
CA PRO A 309 1.74 -7.58 4.95
C PRO A 309 0.72 -6.71 5.69
N VAL A 310 0.64 -5.44 5.28
CA VAL A 310 -0.41 -4.54 5.73
C VAL A 310 -1.52 -4.57 4.69
N ASN A 311 -2.75 -4.84 5.11
CA ASN A 311 -3.93 -4.67 4.27
C ASN A 311 -4.75 -3.50 4.81
N PRO A 312 -4.62 -2.29 4.22
CA PRO A 312 -5.34 -1.12 4.70
C PRO A 312 -6.86 -1.24 4.53
N THR A 313 -7.34 -2.10 3.63
CA THR A 313 -8.78 -2.24 3.32
C THR A 313 -9.42 -3.47 3.96
N ASP A 314 -8.73 -4.15 4.87
CA ASP A 314 -9.29 -5.30 5.58
C ASP A 314 -10.55 -4.89 6.38
N PRO A 315 -11.74 -5.45 6.09
CA PRO A 315 -12.97 -5.16 6.82
C PRO A 315 -12.89 -5.48 8.31
N ALA A 316 -12.02 -6.41 8.73
CA ALA A 316 -11.80 -6.72 10.15
C ALA A 316 -11.12 -5.56 10.91
N VAL A 317 -10.30 -4.77 10.22
CA VAL A 317 -9.57 -3.62 10.78
C VAL A 317 -10.30 -2.31 10.52
N THR A 318 -10.89 -2.16 9.33
CA THR A 318 -11.59 -0.94 8.90
C THR A 318 -13.02 -0.84 9.42
N GLY A 319 -13.68 -1.97 9.67
CA GLY A 319 -15.10 -1.98 9.97
C GLY A 319 -15.95 -1.53 8.77
N PRO A 320 -17.25 -1.24 8.97
CA PRO A 320 -18.16 -0.89 7.89
C PRO A 320 -17.76 0.41 7.17
N ASP A 321 -17.76 0.40 5.84
CA ASP A 321 -17.48 1.60 5.04
C ASP A 321 -18.55 2.68 5.27
N ILE A 322 -18.09 3.84 5.74
CA ILE A 322 -18.90 5.02 6.06
C ILE A 322 -19.48 5.70 4.80
N PHE A 323 -18.91 5.43 3.61
CA PHE A 323 -19.36 5.97 2.33
C PHE A 323 -20.00 4.91 1.43
N ALA A 324 -20.38 3.73 1.95
CA ALA A 324 -20.98 2.66 1.14
C ALA A 324 -22.23 3.06 0.33
N LYS A 325 -22.90 4.16 0.71
CA LYS A 325 -24.07 4.72 0.00
C LYS A 325 -23.72 5.72 -1.10
N LEU A 326 -22.45 6.10 -1.23
CA LEU A 326 -21.96 7.07 -2.18
C LEU A 326 -21.56 6.34 -3.47
N VAL A 327 -22.25 6.63 -4.56
CA VAL A 327 -22.02 5.96 -5.85
C VAL A 327 -20.85 6.64 -6.56
N PRO A 328 -19.76 5.95 -6.97
CA PRO A 328 -18.57 6.56 -7.55
C PRO A 328 -18.83 7.52 -8.72
N MET A 329 -18.04 8.60 -8.86
CA MET A 329 -18.18 9.57 -9.96
C MET A 329 -18.09 8.91 -11.34
N ALA A 330 -17.18 7.95 -11.53
CA ALA A 330 -17.06 7.20 -12.78
C ALA A 330 -18.37 6.50 -13.17
N ALA A 331 -19.16 6.02 -12.20
CA ALA A 331 -20.47 5.43 -12.47
C ALA A 331 -21.51 6.51 -12.87
N HIS A 332 -21.44 7.71 -12.29
CA HIS A 332 -22.26 8.84 -12.72
C HIS A 332 -21.89 9.33 -14.12
N GLU A 333 -20.61 9.46 -14.43
CA GLU A 333 -20.12 9.83 -15.77
C GLU A 333 -20.53 8.80 -16.81
N ALA A 334 -20.32 7.50 -16.52
CA ALA A 334 -20.75 6.42 -17.40
C ALA A 334 -22.27 6.39 -17.59
N SER A 335 -23.05 6.61 -16.53
CA SER A 335 -24.51 6.70 -16.61
C SER A 335 -24.98 7.91 -17.41
N SER A 336 -24.28 9.05 -17.30
CA SER A 336 -24.57 10.25 -18.08
C SER A 336 -24.29 10.01 -19.56
N LEU A 337 -23.12 9.45 -19.89
CA LEU A 337 -22.74 9.09 -21.26
C LEU A 337 -23.72 8.09 -21.87
N TYR A 338 -24.10 7.06 -21.12
CA TYR A 338 -25.11 6.09 -21.54
C TYR A 338 -26.47 6.75 -21.82
N SER A 339 -26.88 7.70 -20.99
CA SER A 339 -28.16 8.41 -21.17
C SER A 339 -28.16 9.27 -22.44
N GLU A 340 -27.04 9.92 -22.74
CA GLU A 340 -26.88 10.70 -23.99
C GLU A 340 -26.90 9.78 -25.22
N GLU A 341 -26.15 8.68 -25.23
CA GLU A 341 -26.17 7.72 -26.34
C GLU A 341 -27.56 7.09 -26.55
N LYS A 342 -28.27 6.78 -25.45
CA LYS A 342 -29.67 6.33 -25.52
C LYS A 342 -30.59 7.39 -26.13
N ALA A 343 -30.47 8.65 -25.72
CA ALA A 343 -31.27 9.74 -26.24
C ALA A 343 -30.97 10.03 -27.72
N LYS A 344 -29.71 9.90 -28.13
CA LYS A 344 -29.27 10.00 -29.52
C LYS A 344 -29.87 8.89 -30.39
N LEU A 345 -29.83 7.64 -29.92
CA LEU A 345 -30.44 6.51 -30.63
C LEU A 345 -31.97 6.70 -30.75
N LEU A 346 -32.63 7.15 -29.69
CA LEU A 346 -34.07 7.40 -29.71
C LEU A 346 -34.42 8.48 -30.76
N ARG A 347 -33.67 9.59 -30.80
CA ARG A 347 -33.85 10.66 -31.79
C ARG A 347 -33.67 10.14 -33.23
N ASP A 348 -32.64 9.33 -33.48
CA ASP A 348 -32.39 8.75 -34.82
C ASP A 348 -33.51 7.80 -35.25
N VAL A 349 -33.99 6.95 -34.35
CA VAL A 349 -35.10 6.02 -34.64
C VAL A 349 -36.41 6.80 -34.86
N MET A 350 -36.70 7.81 -34.05
CA MET A 350 -37.89 8.66 -34.24
C MET A 350 -37.86 9.39 -35.58
N ALA A 351 -36.72 10.00 -35.94
CA ALA A 351 -36.57 10.67 -37.23
C ALA A 351 -36.77 9.71 -38.43
N LYS A 352 -36.31 8.45 -38.32
CA LYS A 352 -36.57 7.42 -39.33
C LYS A 352 -38.04 7.04 -39.43
N ILE A 353 -38.74 6.95 -38.30
CA ILE A 353 -40.19 6.67 -38.28
C ILE A 353 -40.96 7.82 -38.93
N GLU A 354 -40.67 9.07 -38.53
CA GLU A 354 -41.31 10.26 -39.09
C GLU A 354 -41.10 10.35 -40.61
N ALA A 355 -39.87 10.14 -41.09
CA ALA A 355 -39.58 10.13 -42.52
C ALA A 355 -40.31 9.01 -43.28
N LYS A 356 -40.52 7.84 -42.65
CA LYS A 356 -41.27 6.73 -43.26
C LYS A 356 -42.77 6.97 -43.26
N ASN A 357 -43.31 7.59 -42.21
CA ASN A 357 -44.70 8.03 -42.16
C ASN A 357 -44.97 9.08 -43.24
N GLU A 358 -44.08 10.06 -43.42
CA GLU A 358 -44.24 11.08 -44.47
C GLU A 358 -44.24 10.46 -45.88
N VAL A 359 -43.37 9.48 -46.15
CA VAL A 359 -43.38 8.74 -47.41
C VAL A 359 -44.69 7.94 -47.59
N LEU A 360 -45.21 7.34 -46.52
CA LEU A 360 -46.48 6.63 -46.56
C LEU A 360 -47.63 7.59 -46.86
N ASP A 361 -47.69 8.74 -46.20
CA ASP A 361 -48.72 9.75 -46.42
C ASP A 361 -48.68 10.25 -47.87
N GLN A 362 -47.49 10.59 -48.38
CA GLN A 362 -47.30 10.97 -49.80
C GLN A 362 -47.76 9.86 -50.77
N PHE A 363 -47.53 8.60 -50.42
CA PHE A 363 -47.95 7.46 -51.24
C PHE A 363 -49.48 7.28 -51.21
N MET A 364 -50.10 7.41 -50.03
CA MET A 364 -51.56 7.37 -49.86
C MET A 364 -52.24 8.49 -50.67
N ASP A 365 -51.70 9.72 -50.59
CA ASP A 365 -52.16 10.87 -51.38
C ASP A 365 -52.06 10.59 -52.89
N SER A 366 -50.97 9.97 -53.34
CA SER A 366 -50.76 9.63 -54.76
C SER A 366 -51.79 8.63 -55.30
N MET A 367 -52.31 7.74 -54.45
CA MET A 367 -53.33 6.77 -54.80
C MET A 367 -54.76 7.33 -54.64
N GLN A 368 -54.92 8.58 -54.18
CA GLN A 368 -56.22 9.19 -53.86
C GLN A 368 -57.06 8.31 -52.92
N LEU A 369 -56.40 7.55 -52.05
CA LEU A 369 -57.07 6.71 -51.07
C LEU A 369 -57.42 7.60 -49.88
N ASP A 370 -58.59 8.24 -49.94
CA ASP A 370 -59.17 8.88 -48.77
C ASP A 370 -59.65 7.77 -47.81
N PRO A 371 -59.15 7.70 -46.56
CA PRO A 371 -59.56 6.68 -45.58
C PRO A 371 -61.08 6.59 -45.40
N ASP A 372 -61.80 7.71 -45.63
CA ASP A 372 -63.26 7.78 -45.54
C ASP A 372 -63.98 7.23 -46.80
N THR A 373 -63.24 6.95 -47.88
CA THR A 373 -63.77 6.44 -49.16
C THR A 373 -63.46 4.97 -49.44
N VAL A 374 -62.41 4.41 -48.81
CA VAL A 374 -61.98 3.02 -49.07
C VAL A 374 -63.02 1.99 -48.61
N ASP A 375 -63.76 2.28 -47.55
CA ASP A 375 -64.85 1.42 -47.01
C ASP A 375 -66.26 1.90 -47.37
N ASN A 376 -66.37 2.92 -48.23
CA ASN A 376 -67.65 3.56 -48.52
C ASN A 376 -68.38 2.81 -49.66
N LEU A 377 -68.96 1.65 -49.34
CA LEU A 377 -69.77 0.85 -50.28
C LEU A 377 -70.90 1.68 -50.94
N ASP A 378 -71.37 2.72 -50.27
CA ASP A 378 -72.43 3.60 -50.79
C ASP A 378 -72.00 4.45 -51.99
N MET A 379 -70.68 4.66 -52.19
CA MET A 379 -70.14 5.41 -53.32
C MET A 379 -70.35 4.69 -54.67
N TYR A 380 -70.62 3.38 -54.64
CA TYR A 380 -70.90 2.55 -55.83
C TYR A 380 -72.39 2.19 -55.99
N ASN A 381 -73.29 2.70 -55.14
CA ASN A 381 -74.73 2.45 -55.26
C ASN A 381 -75.38 3.21 -56.44
N HIS A 382 -74.69 4.17 -57.05
CA HIS A 382 -75.20 5.00 -58.13
C HIS A 382 -74.18 5.09 -59.26
N ILE A 383 -74.66 5.02 -60.51
CA ILE A 383 -73.79 5.18 -61.69
C ILE A 383 -73.18 6.60 -61.64
N PRO A 384 -71.84 6.75 -61.77
CA PRO A 384 -71.18 8.04 -61.74
C PRO A 384 -71.86 9.07 -62.67
N PRO A 385 -72.05 10.33 -62.25
CA PRO A 385 -72.74 11.36 -63.03
C PRO A 385 -72.17 11.56 -64.44
N VAL A 386 -70.84 11.39 -64.59
CA VAL A 386 -70.17 11.46 -65.90
C VAL A 386 -70.66 10.36 -66.85
N LEU A 387 -70.82 9.13 -66.34
CA LEU A 387 -71.37 8.03 -67.14
C LEU A 387 -72.87 8.23 -67.40
N MET A 388 -73.60 8.77 -66.42
CA MET A 388 -75.02 9.12 -66.56
C MET A 388 -75.22 10.17 -67.66
N GLU A 389 -74.38 11.20 -67.71
CA GLU A 389 -74.42 12.26 -68.72
C GLU A 389 -74.07 11.71 -70.11
N LYS A 390 -73.09 10.80 -70.22
CA LYS A 390 -72.77 10.12 -71.49
C LYS A 390 -73.91 9.20 -71.93
N CYS A 391 -74.54 8.47 -71.02
CA CYS A 391 -75.72 7.66 -71.29
C CYS A 391 -76.92 8.51 -71.71
N ALA A 392 -77.15 9.65 -71.08
CA ALA A 392 -78.19 10.61 -71.46
C ALA A 392 -77.91 11.22 -72.85
N ALA A 393 -76.66 11.64 -73.12
CA ALA A 393 -76.25 12.15 -74.42
C ALA A 393 -76.42 11.12 -75.55
N LEU A 394 -76.17 9.84 -75.27
CA LEU A 394 -76.45 8.73 -76.19
C LEU A 394 -77.96 8.48 -76.35
N SER A 395 -78.75 8.65 -75.29
CA SER A 395 -80.20 8.40 -75.31
C SER A 395 -80.99 9.49 -76.06
N VAL A 396 -80.52 10.74 -76.06
CA VAL A 396 -81.13 11.85 -76.81
C VAL A 396 -80.89 11.72 -78.33
N ARG A 397 -79.95 10.88 -78.74
CA ARG A 397 -79.66 10.60 -80.15
C ARG A 397 -79.87 9.11 -80.43
N PRO A 398 -81.13 8.65 -80.56
CA PRO A 398 -81.47 7.22 -80.68
C PRO A 398 -80.81 6.53 -81.89
N ASP A 399 -80.47 7.29 -82.94
CA ASP A 399 -79.80 6.77 -84.13
C ASP A 399 -78.27 6.81 -84.05
N THR A 400 -77.65 7.26 -82.95
CA THR A 400 -76.16 7.37 -82.86
C THR A 400 -75.47 6.04 -83.07
N VAL A 401 -76.00 4.98 -82.46
CA VAL A 401 -75.43 3.63 -82.58
C VAL A 401 -75.63 3.11 -84.00
N ARG A 402 -76.79 3.37 -84.61
CA ARG A 402 -77.09 2.96 -85.99
C ARG A 402 -76.21 3.71 -87.00
N ASN A 403 -76.04 5.02 -86.83
CA ASN A 403 -75.19 5.87 -87.66
C ASN A 403 -73.71 5.50 -87.51
N LEU A 404 -73.25 5.19 -86.30
CA LEU A 404 -71.89 4.71 -86.06
C LEU A 404 -71.67 3.36 -86.77
N VAL A 405 -72.60 2.40 -86.63
CA VAL A 405 -72.55 1.11 -87.32
C VAL A 405 -72.54 1.27 -88.85
N HIS A 406 -73.34 2.20 -89.38
CA HIS A 406 -73.37 2.51 -90.82
C HIS A 406 -72.13 3.26 -91.32
N SER A 407 -71.40 3.96 -90.43
CA SER A 407 -70.13 4.62 -90.76
C SER A 407 -68.91 3.69 -90.64
N MET A 408 -69.09 2.55 -89.97
CA MET A 408 -68.07 1.50 -89.78
C MET A 408 -68.20 0.35 -90.79
N GLN A 409 -69.28 0.30 -91.58
CA GLN A 409 -69.43 -0.49 -92.80
C GLN A 409 -69.04 0.36 -94.01
#